data_AF-A0A821WYH1-F1
#
_entry.id   AF-A0A821WYH1-F1
#
_cell.length_a   1.000
_cell.length_b   1.000
_cell.length_c   1.000
_cell.angle_alpha   90.00
_cell.angle_beta   90.00
_cell.angle_gamma   90.00
#
_symmetry.space_group_name_H-M   'P 1'
#
loop_
_entity.id
_entity.type
_entity.pdbx_description
1 polymer ?
#
loop_
_entity_poly.entity_id
_entity_poly.type
_entity_poly.pdbx_seq_one_letter_code
_entity_poly.pdbx_strand_id
1 'polypeptide(L)'
;MSNAKTAAAICKKEWNAKASRSARKTINPIRRIVDRCKLLPNPGKALITLSIGDPTCYGNMLPPIEATEAVNEAFAKPTSHGYLPSC
;
A
#
# COMPACT_ATOMS: atom_id res chain seq x y z
N MET A 1 -29.46 10.13 56.47
CA MET A 1 -29.44 10.40 55.02
C MET A 1 -28.09 9.96 54.47
N SER A 2 -28.03 8.81 53.81
CA SER A 2 -26.80 8.30 53.17
C SER A 2 -27.21 7.65 51.86
N ASN A 3 -26.95 8.33 50.74
CA ASN A 3 -27.20 7.82 49.40
C ASN A 3 -25.89 7.27 48.84
N ALA A 4 -25.69 5.96 48.94
CA ALA A 4 -24.65 5.25 48.21
C ALA A 4 -25.07 5.16 46.73
N LYS A 5 -24.52 6.04 45.89
CA LYS A 5 -24.59 5.87 44.44
C LYS A 5 -23.57 4.80 44.04
N THR A 6 -24.04 3.57 43.81
CA THR A 6 -23.26 2.53 43.15
C THR A 6 -23.03 2.93 41.70
N ALA A 7 -21.83 3.43 41.39
CA ALA A 7 -21.41 3.64 40.02
C ALA A 7 -21.19 2.26 39.37
N ALA A 8 -22.07 1.88 38.45
CA ALA A 8 -21.87 0.68 37.63
C ALA A 8 -20.57 0.84 36.84
N ALA A 9 -19.59 -0.04 37.09
CA ALA A 9 -18.33 -0.04 36.38
C ALA A 9 -18.59 -0.27 34.87
N ILE A 10 -18.30 0.74 34.06
CA ILE A 10 -18.32 0.60 32.59
C ILE A 10 -17.13 -0.28 32.22
N CYS A 11 -17.39 -1.57 31.99
CA CYS A 11 -16.40 -2.48 31.40
C CYS A 11 -16.18 -2.05 29.94
N LYS A 12 -15.09 -1.32 29.68
CA LYS A 12 -14.64 -1.05 28.31
C LYS A 12 -14.30 -2.38 27.66
N LYS A 13 -15.17 -2.87 26.76
CA LYS A 13 -14.85 -4.01 25.91
C LYS A 13 -13.64 -3.65 25.06
N GLU A 14 -12.52 -4.33 25.29
CA GLU A 14 -11.35 -4.18 24.43
C GLU A 14 -11.64 -4.73 23.04
N TRP A 15 -11.24 -3.98 22.02
CA TRP A 15 -11.36 -4.39 20.64
C TRP A 15 -10.36 -5.53 20.35
N ASN A 16 -10.86 -6.76 20.26
CA ASN A 16 -10.06 -7.96 20.02
C ASN A 16 -10.32 -8.58 18.64
N ALA A 17 -10.19 -7.77 17.58
CA ALA A 17 -10.28 -8.26 16.20
C ALA A 17 -8.91 -8.76 15.72
N LYS A 18 -8.67 -10.07 15.79
CA LYS A 18 -7.44 -10.69 15.29
C LYS A 18 -7.47 -10.83 13.76
N ALA A 19 -6.33 -10.62 13.12
CA ALA A 19 -6.18 -10.89 11.68
C ALA A 19 -6.51 -12.36 11.35
N SER A 20 -6.89 -12.64 10.10
CA SER A 20 -7.05 -14.03 9.65
C SER A 20 -5.70 -14.72 9.50
N ARG A 21 -5.69 -16.06 9.43
CA ARG A 21 -4.47 -16.82 9.16
C ARG A 21 -3.86 -16.45 7.82
N SER A 22 -4.70 -16.23 6.80
CA SER A 22 -4.28 -15.85 5.46
C SER A 22 -3.61 -14.47 5.48
N ALA A 23 -4.25 -13.47 6.12
CA ALA A 23 -3.68 -12.13 6.24
C ALA A 23 -2.30 -12.12 6.92
N ARG A 24 -2.11 -12.94 7.97
CA ARG A 24 -0.80 -13.08 8.64
C ARG A 24 0.28 -13.73 7.77
N LYS A 25 -0.11 -14.52 6.77
CA LYS A 25 0.82 -15.24 5.87
C LYS A 25 1.05 -14.50 4.55
N THR A 26 0.23 -13.50 4.22
CA THR A 26 0.42 -12.65 3.04
C THR A 26 1.55 -11.67 3.31
N ILE A 27 2.77 -12.08 2.99
CA ILE A 27 3.98 -11.26 3.13
C ILE A 27 4.67 -11.11 1.77
N ASN A 28 5.22 -9.92 1.50
CA ASN A 28 6.16 -9.71 0.40
C ASN A 28 7.59 -9.84 0.96
N PRO A 29 8.34 -10.93 0.65
CA PRO A 29 9.66 -11.17 1.24
C PRO A 29 10.68 -10.08 0.91
N ILE A 30 10.62 -9.50 -0.29
CA ILE A 30 11.54 -8.44 -0.72
C ILE A 30 11.32 -7.17 0.11
N ARG A 31 10.07 -6.74 0.29
CA ARG A 31 9.76 -5.58 1.14
C ARG A 31 10.25 -5.75 2.57
N ARG A 32 10.20 -6.97 3.11
CA ARG A 32 10.71 -7.26 4.47
C ARG A 32 12.20 -6.94 4.63
N ILE A 33 12.98 -7.06 3.56
CA ILE A 33 14.42 -6.82 3.54
C ILE A 33 14.72 -5.38 3.13
N VAL A 34 14.20 -4.95 1.97
CA VAL A 34 14.48 -3.65 1.37
C VAL A 34 14.05 -2.51 2.29
N ASP A 35 12.84 -2.58 2.88
CA ASP A 35 12.32 -1.51 3.75
C ASP A 35 13.12 -1.37 5.07
N ARG A 36 13.84 -2.42 5.47
CA ARG A 36 14.66 -2.44 6.69
C ARG A 36 16.13 -2.16 6.43
N CYS A 37 16.55 -2.13 5.17
CA CYS A 37 17.93 -1.92 4.79
C CYS A 37 18.29 -0.44 5.00
N LYS A 38 19.02 -0.14 6.08
CA LYS A 38 19.59 1.19 6.29
C LYS A 38 20.87 1.31 5.46
N LEU A 39 20.74 1.83 4.24
CA LEU A 39 21.90 2.18 3.43
C LEU A 39 22.55 3.45 4.02
N LEU A 40 23.81 3.34 4.41
CA LEU A 40 24.66 4.48 4.77
C LEU A 40 25.52 4.83 3.54
N PRO A 41 25.06 5.74 2.67
CA PRO A 41 25.82 6.11 1.47
C PRO A 41 27.10 6.84 1.85
N ASN A 42 28.10 6.74 0.98
CA ASN A 42 29.32 7.53 1.11
C ASN A 42 28.99 9.03 0.95
N PRO A 43 29.39 9.92 1.88
CA PRO A 43 29.05 11.33 1.84
C PRO A 43 29.66 12.09 0.64
N GLY A 44 30.73 11.56 0.03
CA GLY A 44 31.39 12.15 -1.14
C GLY A 44 30.92 11.59 -2.49
N LYS A 45 29.93 10.70 -2.53
CA LYS A 45 29.44 10.09 -3.77
C LYS A 45 27.92 10.05 -3.82
N ALA A 46 27.36 10.32 -5.00
CA ALA A 46 25.94 10.13 -5.24
C ALA A 46 25.57 8.64 -5.11
N LEU A 47 24.45 8.37 -4.43
CA LEU A 47 23.89 7.03 -4.33
C LEU A 47 23.25 6.63 -5.66
N ILE A 48 23.61 5.46 -6.18
CA ILE A 48 22.94 4.81 -7.31
C ILE A 48 22.14 3.63 -6.76
N THR A 49 20.80 3.70 -6.84
CA THR A 49 19.91 2.68 -6.27
C THR A 49 19.63 1.57 -7.28
N LEU A 50 20.33 0.44 -7.16
CA LEU A 50 20.15 -0.74 -8.02
C LEU A 50 19.07 -1.73 -7.52
N SER A 51 18.43 -1.40 -6.39
CA SER A 51 17.41 -2.25 -5.76
C SER A 51 15.98 -1.92 -6.21
N ILE A 52 15.81 -0.95 -7.10
CA ILE A 52 14.50 -0.51 -7.59
C ILE A 52 14.09 -1.38 -8.77
N GLY A 53 12.92 -2.03 -8.64
CA GLY A 53 12.32 -2.83 -9.72
C GLY A 53 11.37 -2.05 -10.63
N ASP A 54 11.08 -0.78 -10.31
CA ASP A 54 10.24 0.10 -11.12
C ASP A 54 11.06 0.78 -12.22
N PRO A 55 10.82 0.46 -13.51
CA PRO A 55 11.58 1.03 -14.62
C PRO A 55 11.27 2.52 -14.83
N THR A 56 10.14 3.02 -14.33
CA THR A 56 9.71 4.41 -14.53
C THR A 56 10.35 5.38 -13.52
N CYS A 57 11.03 4.88 -12.50
CA CYS A 57 11.58 5.65 -11.38
C CYS A 57 12.51 6.80 -11.81
N TYR A 58 13.21 6.67 -12.94
CA TYR A 58 14.14 7.70 -13.44
C TYR A 58 13.60 8.46 -14.66
N GLY A 59 12.39 8.17 -15.12
CA GLY A 59 11.75 8.85 -16.26
C GLY A 59 12.36 8.53 -17.63
N ASN A 60 13.37 7.65 -17.70
CA ASN A 60 13.99 7.21 -18.94
C ASN A 60 13.18 6.12 -19.67
N MET A 61 12.28 5.44 -18.97
CA MET A 61 11.44 4.38 -19.53
C MET A 61 9.96 4.71 -19.30
N LEU A 62 9.46 5.68 -20.07
CA LEU A 62 8.05 6.04 -20.07
C LEU A 62 7.25 5.18 -21.06
N PRO A 63 5.95 4.96 -20.82
CA PRO A 63 5.10 4.29 -21.79
C PRO A 63 5.04 5.09 -23.10
N PRO A 64 4.85 4.40 -24.25
CA PRO A 64 4.67 5.06 -25.53
C PRO A 64 3.39 5.92 -25.54
N ILE A 65 3.36 6.93 -26.42
CA ILE A 65 2.24 7.88 -26.48
C ILE A 65 0.92 7.19 -26.82
N GLU A 66 0.96 6.22 -27.72
CA GLU A 66 -0.20 5.45 -28.19
C GLU A 66 -0.87 4.70 -27.04
N ALA A 67 -0.08 4.14 -26.11
CA ALA A 67 -0.63 3.48 -24.93
C ALA A 67 -1.33 4.47 -24.00
N THR A 68 -0.77 5.67 -23.86
CA THR A 68 -1.33 6.73 -23.02
C THR A 68 -2.62 7.30 -23.62
N GLU A 69 -2.63 7.52 -24.93
CA GLU A 69 -3.80 7.99 -25.69
C GLU A 69 -4.94 6.98 -25.68
N ALA A 70 -4.66 5.68 -25.87
CA ALA A 70 -5.66 4.63 -25.81
C ALA A 70 -6.36 4.57 -24.43
N VAL A 71 -5.60 4.74 -23.34
CA VAL A 71 -6.17 4.83 -21.99
C VAL A 71 -7.03 6.09 -21.82
N ASN A 72 -6.56 7.24 -22.31
CA ASN A 72 -7.32 8.50 -22.26
C ASN A 72 -8.65 8.40 -23.04
N GLU A 73 -8.62 7.78 -24.22
CA GLU A 73 -9.81 7.55 -25.03
C GLU A 73 -10.81 6.62 -24.33
N ALA A 74 -10.32 5.52 -23.76
CA ALA A 74 -11.13 4.58 -23.00
C ALA A 74 -11.75 5.23 -21.75
N PHE A 75 -11.01 6.13 -21.09
CA PHE A 75 -11.49 6.89 -19.94
C PHE A 75 -12.58 7.91 -20.32
N ALA A 76 -12.39 8.62 -21.44
CA ALA A 76 -13.36 9.61 -21.92
C ALA A 76 -14.68 8.98 -22.37
N LYS A 77 -14.66 7.74 -22.87
CA LYS A 77 -15.86 7.02 -23.29
C LYS A 77 -16.59 6.40 -22.08
N PRO A 78 -17.90 6.64 -21.91
CA PRO A 78 -18.68 6.05 -20.81
C PRO A 78 -18.88 4.53 -20.95
N THR A 79 -18.54 3.96 -22.10
CA THR A 79 -18.65 2.52 -22.40
C THR A 79 -17.72 1.64 -21.57
N SER A 80 -16.67 2.21 -20.99
CA SER A 80 -15.60 1.45 -20.33
C SER A 80 -15.66 1.54 -18.79
N HIS A 81 -16.73 2.09 -18.22
CA HIS A 81 -16.82 2.35 -16.77
C HIS A 81 -17.56 1.27 -15.98
N GLY A 82 -18.11 0.27 -16.68
CA GLY A 82 -18.85 -0.84 -16.07
C GLY A 82 -17.95 -1.90 -15.42
N TYR A 83 -18.57 -2.82 -14.69
CA TYR A 83 -17.89 -4.01 -14.19
C TYR A 83 -17.52 -4.93 -15.36
N LEU A 84 -16.27 -5.37 -15.36
CA LEU A 84 -15.77 -6.39 -16.28
C LEU A 84 -15.98 -7.80 -15.69
N PRO A 85 -16.11 -8.83 -16.54
CA PRO A 85 -16.06 -10.21 -16.08
C PRO A 85 -14.71 -10.48 -15.39
N SER A 86 -14.73 -11.33 -14.37
CA SER A 86 -13.54 -11.68 -13.58
C SER A 86 -12.58 -12.63 -14.30
N CYS A 87 -12.95 -13.13 -15.48
CA CYS A 87 -12.24 -14.13 -16.25
C CYS A 87 -12.26 -13.80 -17.74
#